data_AF-A0A5Q0GYW1-F1
#
_entry.id   AF-A0A5Q0GYW1-F1
#
_cell.length_a   1.000
_cell.length_b   1.000
_cell.length_c   1.000
_cell.angle_alpha   90.00
_cell.angle_beta   90.00
_cell.angle_gamma   90.00
#
_symmetry.space_group_name_H-M   'P 1'
#
loop_
_entity.id
_entity.type
_entity.pdbx_description
1 polymer ?
#
loop_
_entity_poly.entity_id
_entity_poly.type
_entity_poly.pdbx_seq_one_letter_code
_entity_poly.pdbx_strand_id
1 'polypeptide(L)'
;MSVGAAQADSGPIQAAAGSCYGGWHDENTYGEGCKGYPSGYRVQASAQCKNGSWAYGNKVSISGSSYSWSYAYCAGKGGYKLGTGGYVILGPA
;
A
#
# COMPACT_ATOMS: atom_id res chain seq x y z
N MET A 1 34.27 17.11 -6.73
CA MET A 1 33.42 15.92 -7.00
C MET A 1 32.17 16.09 -6.15
N SER A 2 31.12 16.66 -6.72
CA SER A 2 29.89 16.94 -6.00
C SER A 2 29.12 15.63 -5.84
N VAL A 3 29.06 15.12 -4.61
CA VAL A 3 28.17 14.01 -4.27
C VAL A 3 26.74 14.52 -4.37
N GLY A 4 26.01 14.03 -5.38
CA GLY A 4 24.61 14.34 -5.59
C GLY A 4 23.83 13.96 -4.33
N ALA A 5 23.09 14.92 -3.80
CA ALA A 5 22.12 14.65 -2.75
C ALA A 5 21.21 13.52 -3.24
N ALA A 6 21.13 12.44 -2.45
CA ALA A 6 20.09 11.44 -2.64
C ALA A 6 18.76 12.20 -2.66
N GLN A 7 18.08 12.17 -3.81
CA GLN A 7 16.71 12.66 -3.91
C GLN A 7 15.93 11.84 -2.90
N ALA A 8 15.55 12.47 -1.79
CA ALA A 8 14.51 11.94 -0.93
C ALA A 8 13.30 11.80 -1.84
N ASP A 9 13.08 10.57 -2.32
CA ASP A 9 11.86 10.17 -3.01
C ASP A 9 10.73 10.72 -2.16
N SER A 10 9.98 11.66 -2.73
CA SER A 10 9.01 12.42 -1.98
C SER A 10 8.05 11.42 -1.37
N GLY A 11 8.17 11.20 -0.06
CA GLY A 11 7.35 10.26 0.68
C GLY A 11 5.89 10.48 0.31
N PRO A 12 5.07 9.43 0.30
CA PRO A 12 3.74 9.46 -0.29
C PRO A 12 3.02 10.69 0.21
N ILE A 13 2.66 11.58 -0.72
CA ILE A 13 1.84 12.75 -0.45
C ILE A 13 0.54 12.16 0.11
N GLN A 14 0.37 12.13 1.43
CA GLN A 14 -0.89 11.75 2.05
C GLN A 14 -1.89 12.78 1.54
N ALA A 15 -2.59 12.43 0.46
CA ALA A 15 -3.59 13.27 -0.14
C ALA A 15 -4.56 13.65 0.98
N ALA A 16 -4.75 14.96 1.18
CA ALA A 16 -5.57 15.53 2.25
C ALA A 16 -7.08 15.24 2.09
N ALA A 17 -7.45 14.16 1.41
CA ALA A 17 -8.82 13.71 1.20
C ALA A 17 -8.85 12.17 1.21
N GLY A 18 -9.58 11.60 2.17
CA GLY A 18 -9.78 10.17 2.32
C GLY A 18 -9.12 9.57 3.56
N SER A 19 -9.46 8.32 3.85
CA SER A 19 -8.89 7.57 4.96
C SER A 19 -8.86 6.08 4.62
N CYS A 20 -7.80 5.43 5.05
CA CYS A 20 -7.68 3.98 5.01
C CYS A 20 -8.13 3.43 6.36
N TYR A 21 -8.89 2.34 6.28
CA TYR A 21 -9.53 1.72 7.42
C TYR A 21 -9.29 0.23 7.36
N GLY A 22 -9.09 -0.34 8.55
CA GLY A 22 -9.23 -1.76 8.75
C GLY A 22 -8.09 -2.58 8.18
N GLY A 23 -6.84 -2.11 8.29
CA GLY A 23 -5.67 -2.96 8.05
C GLY A 23 -5.90 -4.38 8.59
N TRP A 24 -5.99 -5.33 7.67
CA TRP A 24 -6.33 -6.72 7.95
C TRP A 24 -5.18 -7.60 7.53
N HIS A 25 -4.98 -8.70 8.24
CA HIS A 25 -4.01 -9.69 7.81
C HIS A 25 -4.42 -11.09 8.22
N ASP A 26 -3.92 -12.06 7.47
CA ASP A 26 -3.91 -13.48 7.81
C ASP A 26 -2.44 -13.99 7.84
N GLU A 27 -2.24 -15.31 7.86
CA GLU A 27 -0.89 -15.91 7.87
C GLU A 27 -0.06 -15.61 6.61
N ASN A 28 -0.69 -15.26 5.50
CA ASN A 28 -0.14 -15.13 4.17
C ASN A 28 -0.42 -13.76 3.52
N THR A 29 -1.39 -13.01 4.01
CA THR A 29 -1.89 -11.81 3.33
C THR A 29 -1.93 -10.63 4.26
N TYR A 30 -1.54 -9.46 3.77
CA TYR A 30 -1.91 -8.18 4.35
C TYR A 30 -2.85 -7.44 3.39
N GLY A 31 -3.89 -6.81 3.91
CA GLY A 31 -4.83 -6.01 3.15
C GLY A 31 -5.07 -4.66 3.78
N GLU A 32 -5.30 -3.66 2.94
CA GLU A 32 -5.76 -2.33 3.36
C GLU A 32 -6.92 -1.88 2.48
N GLY A 33 -7.99 -1.35 3.12
CA GLY A 33 -9.13 -0.77 2.44
C GLY A 33 -9.17 0.74 2.62
N CYS A 34 -9.42 1.50 1.54
CA CYS A 34 -9.46 2.95 1.62
C CYS A 34 -10.74 3.52 0.98
N LYS A 35 -11.23 4.66 1.49
CA LYS A 35 -12.38 5.41 0.96
C LYS A 35 -12.20 6.92 1.15
N GLY A 36 -13.05 7.72 0.52
CA GLY A 36 -13.08 9.18 0.71
C GLY A 36 -12.04 9.95 -0.12
N TYR A 37 -11.30 9.27 -1.00
CA TYR A 37 -10.33 9.89 -1.89
C TYR A 37 -11.04 10.47 -3.13
N PRO A 38 -10.55 11.55 -3.75
CA PRO A 38 -11.10 12.03 -5.02
C PRO A 38 -11.03 10.97 -6.13
N SER A 39 -11.75 11.18 -7.23
CA SER A 39 -11.61 10.32 -8.41
C SER A 39 -10.17 10.32 -8.94
N GLY A 40 -9.72 9.16 -9.42
CA GLY A 40 -8.38 8.99 -10.00
C GLY A 40 -7.34 8.45 -9.02
N TYR A 41 -7.64 8.42 -7.72
CA TYR A 41 -6.75 7.83 -6.72
C TYR A 41 -6.82 6.30 -6.70
N ARG A 42 -5.70 5.68 -6.33
CA ARG A 42 -5.59 4.23 -6.15
C ARG A 42 -4.86 3.90 -4.85
N VAL A 43 -5.18 2.77 -4.23
CA VAL A 43 -4.39 2.19 -3.13
C VAL A 43 -3.66 0.94 -3.60
N GLN A 44 -2.45 0.76 -3.09
CA GLN A 44 -1.70 -0.48 -3.21
C GLN A 44 -1.16 -0.89 -1.83
N ALA A 45 -1.52 -2.09 -1.39
CA ALA A 45 -0.98 -2.71 -0.20
C ALA A 45 0.41 -3.31 -0.49
N SER A 46 1.22 -3.40 0.54
CA SER A 46 2.57 -3.96 0.51
C SER A 46 2.83 -4.71 1.82
N ALA A 47 3.64 -5.75 1.76
CA ALA A 47 4.05 -6.49 2.94
C ALA A 47 5.40 -7.18 2.73
N GLN A 48 6.19 -7.29 3.80
CA GLN A 48 7.36 -8.16 3.78
C GLN A 48 6.91 -9.60 4.10
N CYS A 49 7.41 -10.55 3.33
CA CYS A 49 7.20 -11.97 3.58
C CYS A 49 8.30 -12.52 4.50
N LYS A 50 8.07 -13.65 5.17
CA LYS A 50 9.06 -14.23 6.10
C LYS A 50 10.39 -14.61 5.44
N ASN A 51 10.39 -14.89 4.13
CA ASN A 51 11.62 -15.10 3.36
C ASN A 51 12.41 -13.81 3.04
N GLY A 52 11.97 -12.64 3.53
CA GLY A 52 12.61 -11.34 3.34
C GLY A 52 12.19 -10.59 2.06
N SER A 53 11.49 -11.24 1.14
CA SER A 53 11.00 -10.61 -0.09
C SER A 53 9.80 -9.70 0.18
N TRP A 54 9.63 -8.66 -0.64
CA TRP A 54 8.41 -7.84 -0.60
C TRP A 54 7.33 -8.38 -1.54
N ALA A 55 6.09 -8.35 -1.08
CA ALA A 55 4.90 -8.58 -1.88
C ALA A 55 4.14 -7.26 -2.02
N TYR A 56 3.64 -7.01 -3.23
CA TYR A 56 2.84 -5.83 -3.55
C TYR A 56 1.50 -6.29 -4.09
N GLY A 57 0.43 -5.69 -3.57
CA GLY A 57 -0.92 -5.95 -4.04
C GLY A 57 -1.25 -5.25 -5.34
N ASN A 58 -2.46 -5.49 -5.82
CA ASN A 58 -2.99 -4.80 -6.99
C ASN A 58 -3.31 -3.34 -6.67
N LYS A 59 -3.08 -2.45 -7.63
CA LYS A 59 -3.49 -1.04 -7.55
C LYS A 59 -4.99 -0.95 -7.79
N VAL A 60 -5.78 -0.72 -6.74
CA VAL A 60 -7.24 -0.63 -6.83
C VAL A 60 -7.71 0.81 -6.73
N SER A 61 -8.70 1.18 -7.54
CA SER A 61 -9.25 2.53 -7.56
C SER A 61 -10.08 2.80 -6.31
N ILE A 62 -9.88 3.98 -5.72
CA ILE A 62 -10.61 4.49 -4.56
C ILE A 62 -11.09 5.89 -4.92
N SER A 63 -12.41 6.13 -4.84
CA SER A 63 -13.00 7.38 -5.33
C SER A 63 -14.32 7.71 -4.64
N GLY A 64 -14.44 8.93 -4.13
CA GLY A 64 -15.56 9.43 -3.35
C GLY A 64 -15.95 8.44 -2.26
N SER A 65 -17.11 7.81 -2.44
CA SER A 65 -17.69 6.81 -1.53
C SER A 65 -17.21 5.37 -1.78
N SER A 66 -16.46 5.12 -2.86
CA SER A 66 -16.04 3.79 -3.26
C SER A 66 -14.96 3.27 -2.31
N TYR A 67 -15.31 2.18 -1.62
CA TYR A 67 -14.41 1.45 -0.75
C TYR A 67 -13.84 0.25 -1.50
N SER A 68 -12.52 0.22 -1.65
CA SER A 68 -11.81 -0.86 -2.34
C SER A 68 -10.63 -1.33 -1.50
N TRP A 69 -10.32 -2.61 -1.60
CA TRP A 69 -9.20 -3.25 -0.91
C TRP A 69 -8.06 -3.61 -1.84
N SER A 70 -6.84 -3.35 -1.39
CA SER A 70 -5.64 -3.93 -1.97
C SER A 70 -5.06 -4.98 -1.02
N TYR A 71 -4.56 -6.08 -1.57
CA TYR A 71 -4.02 -7.21 -0.82
C TYR A 71 -2.63 -7.60 -1.31
N ALA A 72 -1.66 -7.65 -0.41
CA ALA A 72 -0.31 -8.15 -0.66
C ALA A 72 -0.20 -9.61 -0.22
N TYR A 73 0.01 -10.51 -1.18
CA TYR A 73 0.05 -11.96 -0.96
C TYR A 73 1.49 -12.48 -0.84
N CYS A 74 1.79 -13.07 0.32
CA CYS A 74 3.02 -13.77 0.67
C CYS A 74 2.87 -15.31 0.70
N ALA A 75 1.76 -15.84 0.19
CA ALA A 75 1.61 -17.28 -0.03
C ALA A 75 2.77 -17.81 -0.90
N GLY A 76 3.39 -18.93 -0.47
CA GLY A 76 4.59 -19.48 -1.11
C GLY A 76 5.90 -18.73 -0.82
N LYS A 77 5.88 -17.65 -0.02
CA LYS A 77 7.06 -16.86 0.39
C LYS A 77 7.34 -16.96 1.89
N GLY A 78 6.88 -18.04 2.52
CA GLY A 78 6.93 -18.26 3.97
C GLY A 78 5.85 -17.52 4.76
N GLY A 79 4.88 -16.90 4.09
CA GLY A 79 3.79 -16.15 4.71
C GLY A 79 4.13 -14.70 5.05
N TYR A 80 3.13 -13.97 5.53
CA TYR A 80 3.25 -12.57 5.92
C TYR A 80 4.11 -12.43 7.19
N LYS A 81 5.03 -11.48 7.18
CA LYS A 81 5.79 -11.08 8.37
C LYS A 81 5.02 -10.00 9.12
N LEU A 82 4.45 -10.37 10.26
CA LEU A 82 3.65 -9.48 11.10
C LEU A 82 4.35 -8.14 11.38
N GLY A 83 3.58 -7.05 11.32
CA GLY A 83 4.06 -5.68 11.57
C GLY A 83 4.80 -5.03 10.39
N THR A 84 4.88 -5.69 9.23
CA THR A 84 5.54 -5.12 8.03
C THR A 84 4.57 -4.72 6.92
N GLY A 85 3.27 -4.92 7.15
CA GLY A 85 2.21 -4.48 6.25
C GLY A 85 2.14 -2.96 6.20
N GLY A 86 1.91 -2.44 5.01
CA GLY A 86 1.71 -1.02 4.78
C GLY A 86 1.03 -0.80 3.44
N TYR A 87 0.70 0.46 3.14
CA TYR A 87 0.03 0.82 1.90
C TYR A 87 0.58 2.12 1.34
N VAL A 88 0.38 2.31 0.04
CA VAL A 88 0.65 3.56 -0.64
C VAL A 88 -0.61 4.06 -1.34
N ILE A 89 -0.83 5.37 -1.25
CA ILE A 89 -1.85 6.07 -2.03
C ILE A 89 -1.16 6.65 -3.26
N LEU A 90 -1.67 6.27 -4.41
CA LEU A 90 -1.22 6.73 -5.71
C LEU A 90 -2.20 7.79 -6.20
N GLY A 91 -1.69 8.96 -6.54
CA GLY A 91 -2.47 10.06 -7.08
C GLY A 91 -3.11 9.75 -8.43
N PRO A 92 -3.99 10.64 -8.92
CA PRO A 92 -4.47 10.58 -10.30
C PRO A 92 -3.29 10.59 -11.27
N ALA A 93 -3.37 9.72 -12.27
CA ALA A 93 -2.44 9.69 -13.40
C ALA A 93 -2.61 10.95 -14.28
#